data_AF-A0A7S3EZS5-F1
#
_entry.id   AF-A0A7S3EZS5-F1
#
_cell.length_a   1.000
_cell.length_b   1.000
_cell.length_c   1.000
_cell.angle_alpha   90.00
_cell.angle_beta   90.00
_cell.angle_gamma   90.00
#
_symmetry.space_group_name_H-M   'P 1'
#
loop_
_entity.id
_entity.type
_entity.pdbx_description
1 polymer ?
#
loop_
_entity_poly.entity_id
_entity_poly.type
_entity_poly.pdbx_seq_one_letter_code
_entity_poly.pdbx_strand_id
1 'polypeptide(L)'
;AAAAAAAAAGGVTPRVTHVAIEGRDMGLRLAWEAAAARVAEADGVSPAVMLDVTPESWRRELLLPRERANANSAKTAAREIAKQLAHDLGGSIHLGSFTTDAAEAVLVGYHALRSLGWLQREPAVRRYQNGKIVPIKQKGSD
;
A
#
# COMPACT_ATOMS: atom_id res chain seq x y z
N ALA A 1 -6.18 15.30 -10.27
CA ALA A 1 -5.43 16.57 -10.19
C ALA A 1 -3.91 16.34 -9.98
N ALA A 2 -3.48 15.54 -9.00
CA ALA A 2 -2.04 15.29 -8.76
C ALA A 2 -1.31 14.56 -9.90
N ALA A 3 -1.98 13.63 -10.61
CA ALA A 3 -1.40 12.93 -11.76
C ALA A 3 -1.09 13.85 -12.97
N ALA A 4 -1.77 15.00 -13.07
CA ALA A 4 -1.57 15.94 -14.17
C ALA A 4 -0.34 16.84 -13.99
N ALA A 5 0.15 17.01 -12.74
CA ALA A 5 1.30 17.88 -12.47
C ALA A 5 2.65 17.21 -12.80
N ALA A 6 2.73 15.88 -12.77
CA ALA A 6 3.97 15.16 -13.08
C ALA A 6 4.29 15.10 -14.59
N ALA A 7 3.26 15.18 -15.44
CA ALA A 7 3.41 15.08 -16.89
C ALA A 7 4.05 16.32 -17.54
N ALA A 8 4.05 17.47 -16.86
CA ALA A 8 4.53 18.74 -17.42
C ALA A 8 6.06 18.93 -17.38
N ALA A 9 6.82 18.01 -16.76
CA ALA A 9 8.26 18.17 -16.50
C ALA A 9 9.19 17.25 -17.33
N GLY A 10 8.71 16.69 -18.46
CA GLY A 10 9.49 15.69 -19.23
C GLY A 10 9.78 14.41 -18.44
N GLY A 11 9.02 14.17 -17.37
CA GLY A 11 9.17 13.00 -16.50
C GLY A 11 8.60 11.75 -17.15
N VAL A 12 9.31 10.64 -17.01
CA VAL A 12 8.80 9.30 -17.33
C VAL A 12 7.54 9.09 -16.48
N THR A 13 6.38 8.92 -17.13
CA THR A 13 5.16 8.50 -16.42
C THR A 13 5.45 7.13 -15.81
N PRO A 14 5.36 6.96 -14.48
CA PRO A 14 5.65 5.69 -13.86
C PRO A 14 4.65 4.65 -14.37
N ARG A 15 5.16 3.58 -14.98
CA ARG A 15 4.36 2.46 -15.50
C ARG A 15 4.00 1.51 -14.37
N VAL A 16 2.73 1.14 -14.30
CA VAL A 16 2.27 0.06 -13.42
C VAL A 16 2.65 -1.28 -14.04
N THR A 17 3.53 -2.02 -13.37
CA THR A 17 3.97 -3.36 -13.83
C THR A 17 3.32 -4.50 -13.07
N HIS A 18 2.81 -4.23 -11.85
CA HIS A 18 2.19 -5.23 -10.99
C HIS A 18 0.97 -4.63 -10.29
N VAL A 19 -0.05 -5.47 -10.05
CA VAL A 19 -1.22 -5.13 -9.24
C VAL A 19 -1.40 -6.21 -8.17
N ALA A 20 -1.14 -5.86 -6.92
CA ALA A 20 -1.41 -6.74 -5.78
C ALA A 20 -2.84 -6.53 -5.27
N ILE A 21 -3.59 -7.60 -5.09
CA ILE A 21 -5.01 -7.56 -4.75
C ILE A 21 -5.38 -8.62 -3.73
N GLU A 22 -6.27 -8.28 -2.78
CA GLU A 22 -6.83 -9.28 -1.87
C GLU A 22 -7.85 -10.17 -2.61
N GLY A 23 -7.48 -11.43 -2.84
CA GLY A 23 -8.13 -12.32 -3.82
C GLY A 23 -9.47 -12.96 -3.42
N ARG A 24 -10.37 -12.25 -2.72
CA ARG A 24 -11.69 -12.81 -2.35
C ARG A 24 -12.87 -12.28 -3.17
N ASP A 25 -12.71 -11.14 -3.84
CA ASP A 25 -13.72 -10.60 -4.74
C ASP A 25 -13.28 -10.81 -6.20
N MET A 26 -13.86 -11.81 -6.86
CA MET A 26 -13.55 -12.13 -8.24
C MET A 26 -14.02 -11.05 -9.22
N GLY A 27 -15.09 -10.31 -8.89
CA GLY A 27 -15.56 -9.21 -9.73
C GLY A 27 -14.56 -8.05 -9.74
N LEU A 28 -14.07 -7.67 -8.55
CA LEU A 28 -13.03 -6.64 -8.42
C LEU A 28 -11.72 -7.07 -9.09
N ARG A 29 -11.35 -8.35 -8.96
CA ARG A 29 -10.17 -8.93 -9.61
C ARG A 29 -10.22 -8.81 -11.13
N LEU A 30 -11.33 -9.21 -11.74
CA LEU A 30 -11.53 -9.13 -13.19
C LEU A 30 -11.56 -7.67 -13.67
N ALA A 31 -12.16 -6.76 -12.89
CA ALA A 31 -12.20 -5.35 -13.23
C ALA A 31 -10.80 -4.72 -13.28
N TRP A 32 -9.93 -5.04 -12.32
CA TRP A 32 -8.54 -4.57 -12.31
C TRP A 32 -7.71 -5.18 -13.44
N GLU A 33 -7.91 -6.45 -13.75
CA GLU A 33 -7.22 -7.12 -14.87
C GLU A 33 -7.60 -6.49 -16.22
N ALA A 34 -8.89 -6.23 -16.45
CA ALA A 34 -9.36 -5.51 -17.63
C ALA A 34 -8.80 -4.08 -17.69
N ALA A 35 -8.70 -3.38 -16.56
CA ALA A 35 -8.09 -2.06 -16.50
C ALA A 35 -6.60 -2.10 -16.85
N ALA A 36 -5.84 -3.07 -16.31
CA ALA A 36 -4.43 -3.27 -16.63
C ALA A 36 -4.21 -3.60 -18.11
N ALA A 37 -5.08 -4.44 -18.70
CA ALA A 37 -5.02 -4.77 -20.12
C ALA A 37 -5.24 -3.52 -21.01
N ARG A 38 -6.24 -2.69 -20.69
CA ARG A 38 -6.51 -1.44 -21.45
C ARG A 38 -5.34 -0.46 -21.41
N VAL A 39 -4.71 -0.29 -20.24
CA VAL A 39 -3.54 0.59 -20.12
C VAL A 39 -2.38 0.05 -20.94
N ALA A 40 -2.14 -1.27 -20.87
CA ALA A 40 -1.05 -1.89 -21.61
C ALA A 40 -1.24 -1.86 -23.13
N GLU A 41 -2.48 -2.04 -23.62
CA GLU A 41 -2.82 -1.86 -25.03
C GLU A 41 -2.54 -0.43 -25.50
N ALA A 42 -2.99 0.57 -24.75
CA ALA A 42 -2.76 1.98 -25.07
C ALA A 42 -1.26 2.34 -25.10
N ASP A 43 -0.48 1.73 -24.21
CA ASP A 43 0.96 1.97 -24.08
C ASP A 43 1.81 1.07 -25.00
N GLY A 44 1.22 0.11 -25.72
CA GLY A 44 1.93 -0.83 -26.60
C GLY A 44 2.84 -1.82 -25.87
N VAL A 45 2.45 -2.25 -24.67
CA VAL A 45 3.25 -3.08 -23.76
C VAL A 45 2.46 -4.25 -23.18
N SER A 46 3.12 -5.13 -22.43
CA SER A 46 2.44 -6.22 -21.71
C SER A 46 1.62 -5.71 -20.51
N PRO A 47 0.46 -6.34 -20.22
CA PRO A 47 -0.34 -6.06 -19.02
C PRO A 47 0.45 -6.21 -17.72
N ALA A 48 0.02 -5.49 -16.68
CA ALA A 48 0.57 -5.64 -15.35
C ALA A 48 0.35 -7.07 -14.82
N VAL A 49 1.36 -7.61 -14.13
CA VAL A 49 1.28 -8.92 -13.48
C VAL A 49 0.36 -8.80 -12.26
N MET A 50 -0.65 -9.66 -12.20
CA MET A 50 -1.59 -9.69 -11.09
C MET A 50 -1.06 -10.59 -9.98
N LEU A 51 -1.02 -10.07 -8.75
CA LEU A 51 -0.55 -10.80 -7.57
C LEU A 51 -1.70 -10.98 -6.59
N ASP A 52 -2.12 -12.23 -6.40
CA ASP A 52 -3.15 -12.55 -5.42
C ASP A 52 -2.55 -12.66 -4.02
N VAL A 53 -3.03 -11.81 -3.12
CA VAL A 53 -2.59 -11.74 -1.73
C VAL A 53 -3.73 -12.20 -0.84
N THR A 54 -3.43 -13.06 0.13
CA THR A 54 -4.43 -13.45 1.14
C THR A 54 -4.40 -12.45 2.30
N PRO A 55 -5.55 -12.16 2.95
CA PRO A 55 -5.54 -11.30 4.13
C PRO A 55 -4.65 -11.84 5.25
N GLU A 56 -4.55 -13.17 5.40
CA GLU A 56 -3.73 -13.76 6.45
C GLU A 56 -2.23 -13.65 6.17
N SER A 57 -1.79 -13.69 4.91
CA SER A 57 -0.35 -13.63 4.56
C SER A 57 0.24 -12.27 4.93
N TRP A 58 -0.34 -11.17 4.45
CA TRP A 58 0.17 -9.83 4.78
C TRP A 58 -0.01 -9.51 6.26
N ARG A 59 -1.11 -9.95 6.89
CA ARG A 59 -1.33 -9.72 8.32
C ARG A 59 -0.26 -10.41 9.14
N ARG A 60 0.02 -11.70 8.91
CA ARG A 60 1.04 -12.45 9.65
C ARG A 60 2.40 -11.80 9.60
N GLU A 61 2.76 -11.28 8.44
CA GLU A 61 4.07 -10.73 8.18
C GLU A 61 4.24 -9.30 8.71
N LEU A 62 3.20 -8.47 8.62
CA LEU A 62 3.28 -7.04 8.93
C LEU A 62 2.78 -6.67 10.34
N LEU A 63 1.88 -7.47 10.90
CA LEU A 63 1.22 -7.18 12.18
C LEU A 63 1.69 -8.13 13.29
N LEU A 64 1.91 -7.57 14.47
CA LEU A 64 2.19 -8.33 15.69
C LEU A 64 0.99 -9.21 16.07
N PRO A 65 1.19 -10.35 16.78
CA PRO A 65 0.10 -11.23 17.19
C PRO A 65 -1.07 -10.50 17.89
N ARG A 66 -0.76 -9.54 18.79
CA ARG A 66 -1.78 -8.73 19.48
C ARG A 66 -2.47 -7.69 18.59
N GLU A 67 -1.82 -7.24 17.52
CA GLU A 67 -2.44 -6.36 16.52
C GLU A 67 -3.46 -7.16 15.69
N ARG A 68 -3.25 -8.48 15.55
CA ARG A 68 -4.14 -9.42 14.86
C ARG A 68 -5.19 -10.08 15.74
N ALA A 69 -5.25 -9.76 17.03
CA ALA A 69 -6.13 -10.44 17.99
C ALA A 69 -7.62 -10.39 17.58
N ASN A 70 -8.05 -9.30 16.93
CA ASN A 70 -9.37 -9.22 16.31
C ASN A 70 -9.35 -8.30 15.08
N ALA A 71 -10.47 -8.25 14.36
CA ALA A 71 -10.60 -7.43 13.16
C ALA A 71 -10.40 -5.93 13.44
N ASN A 72 -10.89 -5.42 14.58
CA ASN A 72 -10.80 -4.00 14.89
C ASN A 72 -9.37 -3.56 15.23
N SER A 73 -8.63 -4.38 15.99
CA SER A 73 -7.20 -4.15 16.24
C SER A 73 -6.40 -4.18 14.96
N ALA A 74 -6.69 -5.12 14.04
CA ALA A 74 -5.96 -5.25 12.79
C ALA A 74 -6.16 -4.02 11.90
N LYS A 75 -7.40 -3.54 11.78
CA LYS A 75 -7.75 -2.32 11.04
C LYS A 75 -7.08 -1.08 11.62
N THR A 76 -7.06 -0.98 12.95
CA THR A 76 -6.39 0.15 13.64
C THR A 76 -4.88 0.12 13.41
N ALA A 77 -4.26 -1.05 13.53
CA ALA A 77 -2.84 -1.21 13.27
C ALA A 77 -2.49 -0.91 11.80
N ALA A 78 -3.29 -1.41 10.86
CA ALA A 78 -3.10 -1.14 9.43
C ALA A 78 -3.09 0.36 9.12
N ARG A 79 -4.03 1.14 9.66
CA ARG A 79 -4.07 2.60 9.47
C ARG A 79 -2.81 3.31 9.96
N GLU A 80 -2.32 2.96 11.14
CA GLU A 80 -1.12 3.60 11.69
C GLU A 80 0.15 3.18 10.95
N ILE A 81 0.26 1.92 10.54
CA ILE A 81 1.38 1.43 9.72
C ILE A 81 1.35 2.08 8.34
N ALA A 82 0.19 2.18 7.70
CA ALA A 82 0.05 2.80 6.38
C ALA A 82 0.52 4.26 6.39
N LYS A 83 0.24 5.02 7.45
CA LYS A 83 0.76 6.39 7.62
C LYS A 83 2.29 6.42 7.71
N GLN A 84 2.89 5.51 8.46
CA GLN A 84 4.35 5.40 8.55
C GLN A 84 4.98 5.05 7.19
N LEU A 85 4.40 4.08 6.47
CA LEU A 85 4.88 3.67 5.15
C LEU A 85 4.73 4.80 4.12
N ALA A 86 3.60 5.49 4.11
CA ALA A 86 3.39 6.63 3.23
C ALA A 86 4.41 7.74 3.48
N HIS A 87 4.71 8.03 4.76
CA HIS A 87 5.74 8.98 5.14
C HIS A 87 7.14 8.54 4.71
N ASP A 88 7.52 7.28 4.95
CA ASP A 88 8.89 6.81 4.74
C ASP A 88 9.20 6.45 3.29
N LEU A 89 8.21 5.95 2.52
CA LEU A 89 8.38 5.51 1.12
C LEU A 89 7.77 6.46 0.09
N GLY A 90 6.70 7.18 0.44
CA GLY A 90 5.92 7.99 -0.51
C GLY A 90 6.49 9.39 -0.77
N GLY A 91 7.58 9.77 -0.08
CA GLY A 91 8.23 11.09 -0.23
C GLY A 91 7.36 12.28 0.20
N SER A 92 6.14 12.05 0.68
CA SER A 92 5.19 13.08 1.12
C SER A 92 4.36 12.59 2.29
N ILE A 93 4.01 13.51 3.18
CA ILE A 93 3.17 13.20 4.34
C ILE A 93 1.72 13.12 3.85
N HIS A 94 1.07 11.98 4.06
CA HIS A 94 -0.39 11.91 3.87
C HIS A 94 -1.07 12.77 4.95
N LEU A 95 -1.74 13.85 4.52
CA LEU A 95 -2.33 14.85 5.42
C LEU A 95 -3.74 14.49 5.93
N GLY A 96 -4.35 13.43 5.39
CA GLY A 96 -5.73 13.00 5.70
C GLY A 96 -5.83 11.80 6.64
N SER A 97 -7.08 11.40 6.92
CA SER A 97 -7.36 10.11 7.57
C SER A 97 -7.33 9.00 6.52
N PHE A 98 -6.43 8.03 6.70
CA PHE A 98 -6.49 6.79 5.91
C PHE A 98 -7.79 6.05 6.24
N THR A 99 -8.64 5.86 5.23
CA THR A 99 -9.73 4.88 5.34
C THR A 99 -9.13 3.50 5.57
N THR A 100 -9.90 2.61 6.19
CA THR A 100 -9.43 1.24 6.43
C THR A 100 -9.01 0.56 5.14
N ASP A 101 -9.82 0.67 4.08
CA ASP A 101 -9.55 0.03 2.79
C ASP A 101 -8.29 0.59 2.14
N ALA A 102 -8.06 1.91 2.20
CA ALA A 102 -6.83 2.52 1.70
C ALA A 102 -5.60 2.07 2.50
N ALA A 103 -5.73 1.94 3.82
CA ALA A 103 -4.65 1.43 4.66
C ALA A 103 -4.32 -0.03 4.36
N GLU A 104 -5.34 -0.89 4.24
CA GLU A 104 -5.16 -2.29 3.86
C GLU A 104 -4.53 -2.41 2.46
N ALA A 105 -4.94 -1.58 1.49
CA ALA A 105 -4.31 -1.53 0.17
C ALA A 105 -2.82 -1.14 0.22
N VAL A 106 -2.44 -0.15 1.05
CA VAL A 106 -1.03 0.19 1.27
C VAL A 106 -0.25 -0.99 1.85
N LEU A 107 -0.81 -1.70 2.82
CA LEU A 107 -0.15 -2.86 3.43
C LEU A 107 -0.05 -4.06 2.47
N VAL A 108 -1.06 -4.30 1.64
CA VAL A 108 -1.02 -5.32 0.58
C VAL A 108 0.07 -4.99 -0.44
N GLY A 109 0.15 -3.73 -0.89
CA GLY A 109 1.21 -3.27 -1.77
C GLY A 109 2.60 -3.42 -1.14
N TYR A 110 2.73 -3.06 0.14
CA TYR A 110 3.98 -3.21 0.87
C TYR A 110 4.41 -4.68 1.03
N HIS A 111 3.49 -5.58 1.35
CA HIS A 111 3.74 -7.01 1.38
C HIS A 111 4.20 -7.56 0.02
N ALA A 112 3.60 -7.09 -1.07
CA ALA A 112 4.04 -7.45 -2.42
C ALA A 112 5.46 -6.93 -2.71
N LEU A 113 5.79 -5.69 -2.36
CA LEU A 113 7.15 -5.14 -2.52
C LEU A 113 8.20 -5.98 -1.78
N ARG A 114 7.87 -6.46 -0.57
CA ARG A 114 8.74 -7.36 0.20
C ARG A 114 8.89 -8.71 -0.47
N SER A 115 7.79 -9.31 -0.89
CA SER A 115 7.77 -10.64 -1.53
C SER A 115 8.52 -10.67 -2.85
N LEU A 116 8.52 -9.55 -3.59
CA LEU A 116 9.26 -9.38 -4.84
C LEU A 116 10.73 -9.00 -4.64
N GLY A 117 11.16 -8.69 -3.41
CA GLY A 117 12.53 -8.25 -3.12
C GLY A 117 12.86 -6.85 -3.64
N TRP A 118 11.86 -5.98 -3.80
CA TRP A 118 12.02 -4.64 -4.40
C TRP A 118 12.41 -3.55 -3.42
N LEU A 119 12.35 -3.83 -2.12
CA LEU A 119 12.76 -2.87 -1.10
C LEU A 119 14.29 -2.88 -0.95
N GLN A 120 14.93 -1.79 -1.36
CA GLN A 120 16.35 -1.53 -1.08
C GLN A 120 16.63 -1.38 0.43
N ARG A 121 15.67 -0.78 1.14
CA ARG A 121 15.68 -0.64 2.59
C ARG A 121 14.28 -0.86 3.11
N GLU A 122 14.16 -1.75 4.08
CA GLU A 122 12.88 -1.99 4.74
C GLU A 122 12.60 -0.89 5.79
N PRO A 123 11.52 -0.10 5.66
CA PRO A 123 11.13 0.85 6.71
C PRO A 123 10.67 0.08 7.95
N ALA A 124 11.33 0.35 9.08
CA ALA A 124 10.94 -0.24 10.35
C ALA A 124 9.63 0.39 10.85
N VAL A 125 8.61 -0.44 11.11
CA VAL A 125 7.40 0.02 11.80
C VAL A 125 7.75 0.40 13.23
N ARG A 126 7.71 1.71 13.51
CA ARG A 126 8.02 2.30 14.81
C ARG A 126 6.92 1.98 15.81
N ARG A 127 7.31 1.39 16.95
CA ARG A 127 6.44 1.03 18.07
C ARG A 127 7.07 1.51 19.37
N TYR A 128 6.24 1.93 20.33
CA TYR A 128 6.66 2.18 21.72
C TYR A 128 7.09 0.86 22.40
N GLN A 129 7.71 0.94 23.58
CA GLN A 129 8.10 -0.26 24.36
C GLN A 129 6.89 -1.13 24.76
N ASN A 130 5.72 -0.51 25.01
CA ASN A 130 4.46 -1.23 25.22
C ASN A 130 3.87 -1.83 23.91
N GLY A 131 4.62 -1.71 22.82
CA GLY A 131 4.32 -2.15 21.47
C GLY A 131 3.28 -1.31 20.73
N LYS A 132 2.63 -0.30 21.32
CA LYS A 132 1.71 0.55 20.56
C LYS A 132 2.44 1.19 19.37
N ILE A 133 1.80 1.24 18.20
CA ILE A 133 2.39 1.86 17.01
C ILE A 133 2.56 3.36 17.28
N VAL A 134 3.74 3.88 16.96
CA VAL A 134 4.05 5.32 17.12
C VAL A 134 3.30 6.08 16.04
N PRO A 135 2.38 6.99 16.39
CA PRO A 135 1.71 7.80 15.38
C PRO A 135 2.71 8.75 14.73
N ILE A 136 2.59 8.94 13.41
CA ILE A 136 3.31 10.01 12.72
C ILE A 136 2.64 11.32 13.09
N LYS A 137 3.33 12.15 13.87
CA LYS A 137 2.86 13.48 14.22
C LYS A 137 2.91 14.37 12.98
N GLN A 138 1.83 15.09 12.71
CA GLN A 138 1.80 16.16 11.71
C GLN A 138 2.77 17.26 12.13
N LYS A 139 3.52 17.82 11.19
CA LYS A 139 4.30 19.05 11.42
C LYS A 139 3.31 20.23 11.29
N GLY A 140 2.76 20.72 12.41
CA GLY A 140 1.88 21.89 12.46
C GLY A 140 0.55 21.67 13.18
N SER A 141 0.59 21.58 14.50
CA SER A 141 -0.53 21.91 15.39
C SER A 141 0.08 22.28 16.74
N ASP A 142 0.75 23.43 16.75
CA ASP A 142 0.86 24.31 17.91
C ASP A 142 -0.01 25.54 17.60
#